data_AF-A0A968XPI4-F1
#
_entry.id   AF-A0A968XPI4-F1
#
_cell.length_a   1.000
_cell.length_b   1.000
_cell.length_c   1.000
_cell.angle_alpha   90.00
_cell.angle_beta   90.00
_cell.angle_gamma   90.00
#
_symmetry.space_group_name_H-M   'P 1'
#
loop_
_entity.id
_entity.type
_entity.pdbx_description
1 polymer ?
#
loop_
_entity_poly.entity_id
_entity_poly.type
_entity_poly.pdbx_seq_one_letter_code
_entity_poly.pdbx_strand_id
1 'polypeptide(L)'
;MNLHNIIDKARNSYENIELSTGIKLHNLNGLDNFKEKIGKDVSLFMGFSRGKAEKAQLREFVTLQPKESLATLSKAKITINNYLGGKYFLTVDEILLTNEKVSLIEGKHTKNSLLPSKGDIKDGLLKMILYSNLSEVAVDEKEIPSEAVLCLTSDELKGAISSVSSVDEIADFFEENLFSSTQKQLIEIVISEARQNSFVVKVQFSK
;
A
#
# COMPACT_ATOMS: atom_id res chain seq x y z
N MET A 1 23.39 -6.32 -18.14
CA MET A 1 23.33 -7.49 -17.24
C MET A 1 22.08 -8.29 -17.60
N ASN A 2 22.19 -9.57 -17.95
CA ASN A 2 21.05 -10.40 -18.38
C ASN A 2 20.49 -11.16 -17.16
N LEU A 3 19.17 -11.13 -16.96
CA LEU A 3 18.47 -11.78 -15.84
C LEU A 3 18.78 -13.30 -15.75
N HIS A 4 18.97 -13.97 -16.89
CA HIS A 4 19.36 -15.37 -16.93
C HIS A 4 20.73 -15.62 -16.28
N ASN A 5 21.69 -14.74 -16.54
CA ASN A 5 23.03 -14.84 -15.96
C ASN A 5 22.98 -14.62 -14.44
N ILE A 6 22.08 -13.76 -13.94
CA ILE A 6 21.87 -13.59 -12.50
C ILE A 6 21.31 -14.87 -11.88
N ILE A 7 20.34 -15.50 -12.53
CA ILE A 7 19.75 -16.77 -12.06
C ILE A 7 20.79 -17.88 -12.04
N ASP A 8 21.63 -17.97 -13.08
CA ASP A 8 22.70 -18.96 -13.15
C ASP A 8 23.74 -18.75 -12.04
N LYS A 9 24.10 -17.49 -11.75
CA LYS A 9 24.96 -17.18 -10.60
C LYS A 9 24.32 -17.56 -9.26
N ALA A 10 23.01 -17.31 -9.10
CA ALA A 10 22.30 -17.69 -7.89
C ALA A 10 22.28 -19.22 -7.72
N ARG A 11 21.96 -19.96 -8.79
CA ARG A 11 22.04 -21.43 -8.83
C ARG A 11 23.41 -21.93 -8.39
N ASN A 12 24.47 -21.48 -9.07
CA ASN A 12 25.83 -21.93 -8.78
C ASN A 12 26.23 -21.61 -7.33
N SER A 13 25.76 -20.49 -6.78
CA SER A 13 26.03 -20.13 -5.39
C SER A 13 25.34 -21.09 -4.41
N TYR A 14 24.09 -21.49 -4.67
CA TYR A 14 23.37 -22.46 -3.84
C TYR A 14 24.07 -23.83 -3.88
N GLU A 15 24.45 -24.30 -5.06
CA GLU A 15 25.19 -25.55 -5.23
C GLU A 15 26.54 -25.51 -4.48
N ASN A 16 27.28 -24.41 -4.59
CA ASN A 16 28.54 -24.23 -3.86
C ASN A 16 28.34 -24.22 -2.34
N ILE A 17 27.23 -23.64 -1.83
CA ILE A 17 26.90 -23.67 -0.40
C ILE A 17 26.59 -25.11 0.04
N GLU A 18 25.80 -25.86 -0.72
CA GLU A 18 25.53 -27.28 -0.41
C GLU A 18 26.82 -28.09 -0.33
N LEU A 19 27.71 -27.94 -1.32
CA LEU A 19 28.98 -28.65 -1.37
C LEU A 19 29.92 -28.27 -0.23
N SER A 20 30.04 -26.98 0.08
CA SER A 20 30.96 -26.48 1.10
C SER A 20 30.48 -26.76 2.53
N THR A 21 29.17 -26.78 2.77
CA THR A 21 28.59 -26.99 4.10
C THR A 21 28.14 -28.43 4.37
N GLY A 22 27.97 -29.24 3.32
CA GLY A 22 27.39 -30.58 3.42
C GLY A 22 25.90 -30.59 3.75
N ILE A 23 25.25 -29.42 3.81
CA ILE A 23 23.82 -29.27 4.11
C ILE A 23 23.05 -29.23 2.79
N LYS A 24 22.06 -30.11 2.64
CA LYS A 24 21.16 -30.12 1.49
C LYS A 24 20.19 -28.93 1.57
N LEU A 25 20.21 -28.07 0.57
CA LEU A 25 19.32 -26.94 0.39
C LEU A 25 18.06 -27.35 -0.40
N HIS A 26 17.15 -26.39 -0.56
CA HIS A 26 15.92 -26.60 -1.32
C HIS A 26 16.18 -26.87 -2.81
N ASN A 27 15.32 -27.72 -3.39
CA ASN A 27 15.37 -28.10 -4.79
C ASN A 27 15.37 -26.87 -5.75
N LEU A 28 16.31 -26.86 -6.68
CA LEU A 28 16.51 -25.84 -7.71
C LEU A 28 15.45 -25.82 -8.83
N ASN A 29 14.56 -26.83 -8.90
CA ASN A 29 13.48 -26.88 -9.89
C ASN A 29 12.61 -25.61 -9.90
N GLY A 30 12.49 -24.92 -8.76
CA GLY A 30 11.79 -23.63 -8.67
C GLY A 30 12.50 -22.53 -9.46
N LEU A 31 13.83 -22.48 -9.40
CA LEU A 31 14.67 -21.52 -10.15
C LEU A 31 14.64 -21.81 -11.65
N ASP A 32 14.68 -23.08 -12.06
CA ASP A 32 14.56 -23.46 -13.46
C ASP A 32 13.21 -23.08 -14.06
N ASN A 33 12.12 -23.43 -13.36
CA ASN A 33 10.78 -23.06 -13.76
C ASN A 33 10.60 -21.54 -13.82
N PHE A 34 11.27 -20.79 -12.95
CA PHE A 34 11.26 -19.34 -12.99
C PHE A 34 12.04 -18.81 -14.20
N LYS A 35 13.26 -19.32 -14.45
CA LYS A 35 14.09 -18.97 -15.61
C LYS A 35 13.35 -19.18 -16.93
N GLU A 36 12.68 -20.33 -17.07
CA GLU A 36 11.86 -20.65 -18.25
C GLU A 36 10.72 -19.64 -18.46
N LYS A 37 10.00 -19.29 -17.39
CA LYS A 37 8.79 -18.44 -17.48
C LYS A 37 9.10 -16.97 -17.77
N ILE A 38 10.23 -16.47 -17.28
CA ILE A 38 10.61 -15.06 -17.46
C ILE A 38 11.49 -14.83 -18.70
N GLY A 39 12.02 -15.91 -19.28
CA GLY A 39 13.11 -15.85 -20.24
C GLY A 39 12.76 -16.06 -21.70
N LYS A 40 11.65 -16.75 -21.97
CA LYS A 40 11.27 -17.16 -23.33
C LYS A 40 10.50 -16.10 -24.11
N ASP A 41 9.60 -15.37 -23.44
CA ASP A 41 8.69 -14.43 -24.08
C ASP A 41 8.16 -13.40 -23.08
N VAL A 42 7.97 -12.15 -23.54
CA VAL A 42 7.47 -11.05 -22.70
C VAL A 42 6.03 -11.33 -22.22
N SER A 43 5.20 -11.95 -23.05
CA SER A 43 3.82 -12.31 -22.71
C SER A 43 3.77 -13.40 -21.63
N LEU A 44 4.69 -14.37 -21.67
CA LEU A 44 4.83 -15.39 -20.63
C LEU A 44 5.23 -14.76 -19.29
N PHE A 45 6.20 -13.84 -19.31
CA PHE A 45 6.59 -13.08 -18.11
C PHE A 45 5.41 -12.27 -17.56
N MET A 46 4.70 -11.54 -18.42
CA MET A 46 3.54 -10.73 -18.03
C MET A 46 2.43 -11.58 -17.45
N GLY A 47 2.07 -12.70 -18.09
CA GLY A 47 1.04 -13.62 -17.60
C GLY A 47 1.42 -14.24 -16.26
N PHE A 48 2.68 -14.67 -16.11
CA PHE A 48 3.18 -15.20 -14.85
C PHE A 48 3.15 -14.16 -13.72
N SER A 49 3.65 -12.95 -14.00
CA SER A 49 3.69 -11.84 -13.04
C SER A 49 2.29 -11.42 -12.60
N ARG A 50 1.39 -11.20 -13.56
CA ARG A 50 -0.01 -10.82 -13.30
C ARG A 50 -0.76 -11.88 -12.51
N GLY A 51 -0.61 -13.16 -12.86
CA GLY A 51 -1.22 -14.26 -12.11
C GLY A 51 -0.71 -14.38 -10.68
N LYS A 52 0.55 -14.00 -10.40
CA LYS A 52 1.07 -13.92 -9.03
C LYS A 52 0.48 -12.73 -8.27
N ALA A 53 0.36 -11.57 -8.90
CA ALA A 53 -0.23 -10.37 -8.33
C ALA A 53 -1.71 -10.56 -7.98
N GLU A 54 -2.51 -11.10 -8.90
CA GLU A 54 -3.93 -11.42 -8.67
C GLU A 54 -4.11 -12.40 -7.50
N LYS A 55 -3.31 -13.47 -7.45
CA LYS A 55 -3.32 -14.39 -6.31
C LYS A 55 -2.93 -13.73 -4.99
N ALA A 56 -2.03 -12.75 -5.01
CA ALA A 56 -1.66 -11.99 -3.82
C ALA A 56 -2.82 -11.10 -3.35
N GLN A 57 -3.46 -10.37 -4.26
CA GLN A 57 -4.67 -9.58 -3.99
C GLN A 57 -5.78 -10.45 -3.39
N LEU A 58 -6.02 -11.66 -3.93
CA LEU A 58 -7.03 -12.57 -3.39
C LEU A 58 -6.73 -13.00 -1.95
N ARG A 59 -5.45 -13.26 -1.62
CA ARG A 59 -5.04 -13.60 -0.24
C ARG A 59 -5.19 -12.41 0.71
N GLU A 60 -4.78 -11.23 0.26
CA GLU A 60 -4.83 -10.02 1.09
C GLU A 60 -6.26 -9.58 1.37
N PHE A 61 -7.15 -9.69 0.37
CA PHE A 61 -8.56 -9.33 0.49
C PHE A 61 -9.29 -10.13 1.59
N VAL A 62 -8.95 -11.41 1.76
CA VAL A 62 -9.55 -12.27 2.79
C VAL A 62 -8.84 -12.17 4.15
N THR A 63 -7.69 -11.49 4.22
CA THR A 63 -6.90 -11.38 5.45
C THR A 63 -7.34 -10.17 6.26
N LEU A 64 -7.70 -10.41 7.52
CA LEU A 64 -7.92 -9.35 8.50
C LEU A 64 -6.57 -8.86 9.03
N GLN A 65 -6.26 -7.58 8.78
CA GLN A 65 -5.00 -6.98 9.21
C GLN A 65 -5.20 -6.26 10.56
N PRO A 66 -4.60 -6.74 11.66
CA PRO A 66 -4.78 -6.14 12.98
C PRO A 66 -4.11 -4.76 13.14
N LYS A 67 -3.38 -4.31 12.12
CA LYS A 67 -2.75 -2.98 12.03
C LYS A 67 -3.57 -1.98 11.21
N GLU A 68 -4.82 -2.32 10.94
CA GLU A 68 -5.80 -1.46 10.29
C GLU A 68 -6.96 -1.28 11.28
N SER A 69 -7.16 -0.05 11.79
CA SER A 69 -8.39 0.32 12.51
C SER A 69 -9.29 1.01 11.49
N LEU A 70 -10.27 0.27 10.98
CA LEU A 70 -11.15 0.65 9.88
C LEU A 70 -12.55 0.92 10.42
N ALA A 71 -13.23 1.92 9.88
CA ALA A 71 -14.57 2.29 10.32
C ALA A 71 -15.64 1.35 9.75
N THR A 72 -15.35 0.67 8.64
CA THR A 72 -16.24 -0.29 7.97
C THR A 72 -15.49 -1.56 7.57
N LEU A 73 -16.22 -2.66 7.34
CA LEU A 73 -15.66 -3.94 6.85
C LEU A 73 -15.60 -3.99 5.31
N SER A 74 -15.40 -2.85 4.65
CA SER A 74 -15.60 -2.68 3.20
C SER A 74 -14.35 -2.93 2.35
N LYS A 75 -13.36 -3.69 2.84
CA LYS A 75 -12.12 -3.99 2.11
C LYS A 75 -12.42 -4.32 0.65
N ALA A 76 -11.68 -3.72 -0.27
CA ALA A 76 -11.98 -3.78 -1.71
C ALA A 76 -10.77 -4.21 -2.53
N LYS A 77 -11.06 -4.77 -3.71
CA LYS A 77 -10.05 -5.05 -4.73
C LYS A 77 -10.04 -3.90 -5.72
N ILE A 78 -8.87 -3.38 -6.05
CA ILE A 78 -8.68 -2.41 -7.13
C ILE A 78 -7.76 -3.00 -8.20
N THR A 79 -8.18 -2.85 -9.45
CA THR A 79 -7.35 -3.20 -10.61
C THR A 79 -7.04 -1.93 -11.38
N ILE A 80 -5.76 -1.57 -11.44
CA ILE A 80 -5.31 -0.35 -12.13
C ILE A 80 -4.68 -0.78 -13.45
N ASN A 81 -5.13 -0.20 -14.56
CA ASN A 81 -4.47 -0.34 -15.86
C ASN A 81 -3.81 1.00 -16.18
N ASN A 82 -2.58 0.98 -16.70
CA ASN A 82 -1.92 2.20 -17.16
C ASN A 82 -1.85 2.22 -18.70
N TYR A 83 -1.51 3.39 -19.25
CA TYR A 83 -1.42 3.62 -20.69
C TYR A 83 -0.29 2.82 -21.40
N LEU A 84 0.66 2.27 -20.64
CA LEU A 84 1.74 1.41 -21.15
C LEU A 84 1.36 -0.08 -21.17
N GLY A 85 0.10 -0.42 -20.82
CA GLY A 85 -0.36 -1.81 -20.71
C GLY A 85 0.03 -2.51 -19.40
N GLY A 86 0.52 -1.77 -18.41
CA GLY A 86 0.68 -2.24 -17.04
C GLY A 86 -0.67 -2.56 -16.40
N LYS A 87 -0.73 -3.65 -15.62
CA LYS A 87 -1.92 -4.08 -14.89
C LYS A 87 -1.54 -4.44 -13.46
N TYR A 88 -2.08 -3.70 -12.50
CA TYR A 88 -1.76 -3.79 -11.07
C TYR A 88 -2.99 -4.28 -10.31
N PHE A 89 -2.80 -5.31 -9.49
CA PHE A 89 -3.86 -5.89 -8.66
C PHE A 89 -3.54 -5.57 -7.21
N LEU A 90 -4.27 -4.62 -6.62
CA LEU A 90 -4.05 -4.13 -5.25
C LEU A 90 -5.31 -4.29 -4.41
N THR A 91 -5.16 -4.19 -3.10
CA THR A 91 -6.27 -4.07 -2.16
C THR A 91 -6.30 -2.66 -1.58
N VAL A 92 -7.51 -2.18 -1.35
CA VAL A 92 -7.82 -0.97 -0.60
C VAL A 92 -8.38 -1.42 0.73
N ASP A 93 -7.82 -0.90 1.82
CA ASP A 93 -8.15 -1.36 3.17
C ASP A 93 -9.62 -1.08 3.49
N GLU A 94 -10.10 0.12 3.13
CA GLU A 94 -11.50 0.52 3.27
C GLU A 94 -11.96 1.35 2.06
N ILE A 95 -13.22 1.20 1.65
CA ILE A 95 -13.86 2.10 0.69
C ILE A 95 -15.05 2.80 1.32
N LEU A 96 -15.22 4.07 0.98
CA LEU A 96 -16.46 4.79 1.25
C LEU A 96 -17.13 5.14 -0.07
N LEU A 97 -18.20 4.42 -0.40
CA LEU A 97 -19.00 4.69 -1.59
C LEU A 97 -20.17 5.61 -1.22
N THR A 98 -20.25 6.74 -1.89
CA THR A 98 -21.38 7.67 -1.84
C THR A 98 -22.01 7.78 -3.23
N ASN A 99 -23.14 8.47 -3.35
CA ASN A 99 -23.71 8.76 -4.66
C ASN A 99 -22.84 9.68 -5.53
N GLU A 100 -21.88 10.39 -4.92
CA GLU A 100 -21.07 11.43 -5.59
C GLU A 100 -19.67 10.95 -5.95
N LYS A 101 -19.05 10.12 -5.10
CA LYS A 101 -17.68 9.64 -5.26
C LYS A 101 -17.42 8.33 -4.51
N VAL A 102 -16.31 7.69 -4.86
CA VAL A 102 -15.70 6.60 -4.08
C VAL A 102 -14.41 7.07 -3.42
N SER A 103 -14.32 6.97 -2.10
CA SER A 103 -13.07 7.21 -1.36
C SER A 103 -12.29 5.91 -1.22
N LEU A 104 -11.04 5.91 -1.67
CA LEU A 104 -10.09 4.80 -1.53
C LEU A 104 -9.23 5.04 -0.29
N ILE A 105 -9.53 4.34 0.80
CA ILE A 105 -8.95 4.61 2.12
C ILE A 105 -7.87 3.58 2.43
N GLU A 106 -6.65 4.07 2.63
CA GLU A 106 -5.52 3.31 3.17
C GLU A 106 -5.37 3.59 4.67
N GLY A 107 -5.40 2.54 5.48
CA GLY A 107 -5.31 2.64 6.94
C GLY A 107 -3.91 2.34 7.45
N LYS A 108 -3.40 3.16 8.36
CA LYS A 108 -2.23 2.83 9.19
C LYS A 108 -2.57 3.08 10.65
N HIS A 109 -2.39 2.05 11.48
CA HIS A 109 -2.79 2.10 12.89
C HIS A 109 -1.61 1.82 13.83
N THR A 110 -1.71 2.36 15.04
CA THR A 110 -0.85 2.02 16.18
C THR A 110 -1.66 2.01 17.47
N LYS A 111 -1.30 1.12 18.40
CA LYS A 111 -1.99 1.00 19.69
C LYS A 111 -1.36 1.82 20.80
N ASN A 112 -0.05 2.04 20.75
CA ASN A 112 0.73 2.51 21.90
C ASN A 112 1.46 3.85 21.63
N SER A 113 1.14 4.53 20.52
CA SER A 113 1.78 5.78 20.13
C SER A 113 0.79 6.70 19.44
N LEU A 114 0.99 8.01 19.48
CA LEU A 114 0.09 8.98 18.83
C LEU A 114 0.03 8.84 17.31
N LEU A 115 1.08 8.29 16.69
CA LEU A 115 1.18 8.11 15.24
C LEU A 115 1.74 6.74 14.86
N PRO A 116 1.30 6.18 13.71
CA PRO A 116 1.97 5.05 13.08
C PRO A 116 3.44 5.33 12.79
N SER A 117 4.24 4.29 12.57
CA SER A 117 5.66 4.47 12.33
C SER A 117 5.92 5.25 11.03
N LYS A 118 7.08 5.90 10.91
CA LYS A 118 7.48 6.57 9.66
C LYS A 118 7.53 5.58 8.48
N GLY A 119 7.82 4.30 8.74
CA GLY A 119 7.76 3.24 7.73
C GLY A 119 6.34 3.01 7.23
N ASP A 120 5.38 2.88 8.15
CA ASP A 120 3.96 2.69 7.84
C ASP A 120 3.37 3.88 7.08
N ILE A 121 3.72 5.11 7.48
CA ILE A 121 3.29 6.33 6.79
C ILE A 121 3.82 6.36 5.36
N LYS A 122 5.11 6.05 5.15
CA LYS A 122 5.71 5.99 3.82
C LYS A 122 5.07 4.93 2.94
N ASP A 123 4.76 3.77 3.50
CA ASP A 123 4.04 2.71 2.80
C ASP A 123 2.63 3.17 2.37
N GLY A 124 1.92 3.88 3.24
CA GLY A 124 0.63 4.49 2.88
C GLY A 124 0.74 5.53 1.77
N LEU A 125 1.76 6.40 1.83
CA LEU A 125 2.04 7.40 0.79
C LEU A 125 2.33 6.78 -0.58
N LEU A 126 2.95 5.59 -0.63
CA LEU A 126 3.17 4.88 -1.89
C LEU A 126 1.84 4.57 -2.59
N LYS A 127 0.80 4.16 -1.84
CA LYS A 127 -0.54 3.96 -2.42
C LYS A 127 -1.19 5.27 -2.82
N MET A 128 -0.95 6.36 -2.08
CA MET A 128 -1.49 7.69 -2.44
C MET A 128 -0.96 8.18 -3.79
N ILE A 129 0.29 7.90 -4.15
CA ILE A 129 0.83 8.20 -5.49
C ILE A 129 -0.01 7.52 -6.58
N LEU A 130 -0.47 6.29 -6.35
CA LEU A 130 -1.28 5.56 -7.32
C LEU A 130 -2.73 6.06 -7.34
N TYR A 131 -3.35 6.19 -6.16
CA TYR A 131 -4.78 6.47 -6.04
C TYR A 131 -5.14 7.92 -6.43
N SER A 132 -4.25 8.89 -6.17
CA SER A 132 -4.44 10.29 -6.58
C SER A 132 -4.31 10.52 -8.09
N ASN A 133 -3.70 9.57 -8.81
CA ASN A 133 -3.45 9.67 -10.25
C ASN A 133 -4.41 8.81 -11.09
N LEU A 134 -5.50 8.30 -10.50
CA LEU A 134 -6.52 7.55 -11.24
C LEU A 134 -7.38 8.52 -12.05
N SER A 135 -7.36 8.39 -13.38
CA SER A 135 -8.16 9.22 -14.29
C SER A 135 -9.59 8.71 -14.46
N GLU A 136 -9.74 7.40 -14.59
CA GLU A 136 -11.01 6.74 -14.88
C GLU A 136 -11.24 5.66 -13.82
N VAL A 137 -12.26 5.87 -12.98
CA VAL A 137 -12.63 4.94 -11.92
C VAL A 137 -14.07 4.50 -12.12
N ALA A 138 -14.29 3.18 -12.05
CA ALA A 138 -15.60 2.58 -12.17
C ALA A 138 -15.86 1.63 -10.99
N VAL A 139 -17.07 1.70 -10.45
CA VAL A 139 -17.62 0.77 -9.46
C VAL A 139 -18.85 0.14 -10.07
N ASP A 140 -18.92 -1.19 -10.11
CA ASP A 140 -20.00 -1.94 -10.79
C ASP A 140 -20.29 -1.43 -12.21
N GLU A 141 -19.21 -1.22 -12.98
CA GLU A 141 -19.24 -0.72 -14.38
C GLU A 141 -19.77 0.71 -14.55
N LYS A 142 -20.02 1.43 -13.45
CA LYS A 142 -20.43 2.83 -13.47
C LYS A 142 -19.26 3.74 -13.13
N GLU A 143 -18.96 4.67 -14.02
CA GLU A 143 -17.97 5.70 -13.77
C GLU A 143 -18.38 6.57 -12.60
N ILE A 144 -17.43 6.81 -11.70
CA ILE A 144 -17.64 7.62 -10.51
C ILE A 144 -16.32 8.33 -10.15
N PRO A 145 -16.36 9.61 -9.76
CA PRO A 145 -15.18 10.29 -9.22
C PRO A 145 -14.58 9.51 -8.05
N SER A 146 -13.25 9.56 -7.93
CA SER A 146 -12.55 8.93 -6.81
C SER A 146 -11.72 9.92 -6.03
N GLU A 147 -11.49 9.63 -4.75
CA GLU A 147 -10.52 10.34 -3.94
C GLU A 147 -9.61 9.37 -3.19
N ALA A 148 -8.33 9.71 -3.10
CA ALA A 148 -7.36 8.98 -2.30
C ALA A 148 -7.37 9.51 -0.86
N VAL A 149 -7.43 8.61 0.12
CA VAL A 149 -7.43 8.96 1.54
C VAL A 149 -6.40 8.12 2.29
N LEU A 150 -5.47 8.78 2.98
CA LEU A 150 -4.58 8.16 3.96
C LEU A 150 -5.13 8.40 5.37
N CYS A 151 -5.52 7.35 6.06
CA CYS A 151 -6.07 7.40 7.41
C CYS A 151 -5.02 6.91 8.42
N LEU A 152 -4.52 7.82 9.25
CA LEU A 152 -3.59 7.54 10.34
C LEU A 152 -4.37 7.48 11.66
N THR A 153 -4.43 6.31 12.27
CA THR A 153 -5.23 6.09 13.49
C THR A 153 -4.38 5.68 14.67
N SER A 154 -4.85 6.02 15.87
CA SER A 154 -4.22 5.61 17.13
C SER A 154 -5.23 5.49 18.26
N ASP A 155 -5.05 4.49 19.13
CA ASP A 155 -5.83 4.31 20.36
C ASP A 155 -5.50 5.40 21.42
N GLU A 156 -4.39 6.14 21.25
CA GLU A 156 -3.93 7.18 22.18
C GLU A 156 -4.41 8.59 21.81
N LEU A 157 -5.06 8.74 20.65
CA LEU A 157 -5.55 10.03 20.17
C LEU A 157 -6.92 10.39 20.74
N LYS A 158 -7.23 11.68 20.78
CA LYS A 158 -8.53 12.27 21.07
C LYS A 158 -8.92 13.16 19.91
N GLY A 159 -10.16 12.99 19.44
CA GLY A 159 -10.68 13.75 18.31
C GLY A 159 -10.10 13.32 16.96
N ALA A 160 -10.19 14.22 15.98
CA ALA A 160 -9.75 13.99 14.60
C ALA A 160 -9.42 15.31 13.90
N ILE A 161 -8.44 15.28 13.01
CA ILE A 161 -8.14 16.33 12.04
C ILE A 161 -7.98 15.74 10.65
N SER A 162 -8.01 16.60 9.65
CA SER A 162 -7.72 16.22 8.27
C SER A 162 -6.86 17.27 7.55
N SER A 163 -6.35 16.94 6.37
CA SER A 163 -5.61 17.89 5.53
C SER A 163 -6.44 19.09 5.09
N VAL A 164 -7.78 19.03 5.20
CA VAL A 164 -8.70 20.14 4.92
C VAL A 164 -9.10 20.94 6.17
N SER A 165 -8.68 20.51 7.37
CA SER A 165 -8.88 21.27 8.60
C SER A 165 -8.11 22.60 8.56
N SER A 166 -8.67 23.60 9.23
CA SER A 166 -8.06 24.91 9.43
C SER A 166 -6.80 24.84 10.29
N VAL A 167 -5.99 25.90 10.24
CA VAL A 167 -4.74 25.97 11.04
C VAL A 167 -5.06 25.92 12.53
N ASP A 168 -6.12 26.60 12.97
CA ASP A 168 -6.53 26.63 14.37
C ASP A 168 -7.01 25.26 14.84
N GLU A 169 -7.84 24.55 14.05
CA GLU A 169 -8.27 23.18 14.38
C GLU A 169 -7.08 22.19 14.49
N ILE A 170 -6.07 22.34 13.64
CA ILE A 170 -4.85 21.51 13.70
C ILE A 170 -4.02 21.85 14.95
N ALA A 171 -3.90 23.14 15.30
CA ALA A 171 -3.19 23.58 16.48
C ALA A 171 -3.85 23.06 17.76
N ASP A 172 -5.17 23.22 17.88
CA ASP A 172 -5.97 22.74 19.01
C ASP A 172 -5.82 21.22 19.19
N PHE A 173 -5.91 20.45 18.09
CA PHE A 173 -5.72 19.00 18.12
C PHE A 173 -4.32 18.60 18.59
N PHE A 174 -3.27 19.32 18.17
CA PHE A 174 -1.91 19.06 18.63
C PHE A 174 -1.71 19.36 20.11
N GLU A 175 -2.37 20.39 20.63
CA GLU A 175 -2.32 20.74 22.05
C GLU A 175 -3.08 19.72 22.89
N GLU A 176 -4.29 19.34 22.49
CA GLU A 176 -5.12 18.36 23.21
C GLU A 176 -4.43 16.99 23.35
N ASN A 177 -3.71 16.58 22.31
CA ASN A 177 -3.03 15.29 22.24
C ASN A 177 -1.55 15.34 22.67
N LEU A 178 -1.07 16.50 23.15
CA LEU A 178 0.31 16.69 23.64
C LEU A 178 1.39 16.27 22.64
N PHE A 179 1.21 16.62 21.36
CA PHE A 179 2.16 16.29 20.31
C PHE A 179 3.53 16.94 20.55
N SER A 180 4.60 16.16 20.42
CA SER A 180 5.98 16.70 20.42
C SER A 180 6.26 17.48 19.13
N SER A 181 7.22 18.42 19.17
CA SER A 181 7.61 19.24 18.02
C SER A 181 7.93 18.40 16.77
N THR A 182 8.62 17.26 16.94
CA THR A 182 8.96 16.35 15.84
C THR A 182 7.72 15.69 15.22
N GLN A 183 6.73 15.34 16.03
CA GLN A 183 5.48 14.75 15.53
C GLN A 183 4.61 15.79 14.83
N LYS A 184 4.53 17.02 15.36
CA LYS A 184 3.84 18.14 14.70
C LYS A 184 4.43 18.37 13.30
N GLN A 185 5.76 18.52 13.23
CA GLN A 185 6.46 18.71 11.95
C GLN A 185 6.22 17.56 10.97
N LEU A 186 6.19 16.32 11.44
CA LEU A 186 5.88 15.17 10.59
C LEU A 186 4.47 15.26 9.99
N ILE A 187 3.45 15.55 10.81
CA ILE A 187 2.06 15.68 10.33
C ILE A 187 1.94 16.85 9.36
N GLU A 188 2.53 18.00 9.67
CA GLU A 188 2.50 19.18 8.80
C GLU A 188 3.11 18.89 7.42
N ILE A 189 4.23 18.17 7.37
CA ILE A 189 4.84 17.72 6.11
C ILE A 189 3.87 16.81 5.35
N VAL A 190 3.26 15.84 6.02
CA VAL A 190 2.33 14.88 5.39
C VAL A 190 1.06 15.58 4.89
N ILE A 191 0.54 16.56 5.64
CA ILE A 191 -0.60 17.40 5.21
C ILE A 191 -0.22 18.28 4.02
N SER A 192 0.98 18.86 4.02
CA SER A 192 1.48 19.64 2.88
C SER A 192 1.58 18.78 1.62
N GLU A 193 2.13 17.57 1.75
CA GLU A 193 2.21 16.59 0.65
C GLU A 193 0.81 16.24 0.10
N ALA A 194 -0.16 16.03 1.01
CA ALA A 194 -1.55 15.72 0.67
C ALA A 194 -2.20 16.84 -0.16
N ARG A 195 -2.00 18.09 0.27
CA ARG A 195 -2.52 19.27 -0.43
C ARG A 195 -1.88 19.44 -1.81
N GLN A 196 -0.59 19.17 -1.94
CA GLN A 196 0.14 19.30 -3.21
C GLN A 196 -0.22 18.20 -4.23
N ASN A 197 -0.54 16.99 -3.76
CA ASN A 197 -0.79 15.82 -4.61
C ASN A 197 -2.25 15.36 -4.60
N SER A 198 -3.19 16.24 -4.23
CA SER A 198 -4.63 16.01 -4.33
C SER A 198 -5.13 14.73 -3.66
N PHE A 199 -4.63 14.43 -2.45
CA PHE A 199 -5.19 13.39 -1.59
C PHE A 199 -5.54 13.93 -0.21
N VAL A 200 -6.36 13.19 0.54
CA VAL A 200 -6.77 13.56 1.89
C VAL A 200 -5.95 12.78 2.90
N VAL A 201 -5.47 13.46 3.94
CA VAL A 201 -4.91 12.81 5.13
C VAL A 201 -5.91 13.01 6.26
N LYS A 202 -6.18 11.95 7.03
CA LYS A 202 -6.95 12.00 8.27
C LYS A 202 -6.06 11.50 9.41
N VAL A 203 -6.05 12.22 10.53
CA VAL A 203 -5.39 11.80 11.77
C VAL A 203 -6.46 11.75 12.84
N GLN A 204 -6.75 10.59 13.39
CA GLN A 204 -7.93 10.43 14.26
C GLN A 204 -7.78 9.29 15.27
N PHE A 205 -8.58 9.36 16.33
CA PHE A 205 -8.77 8.24 17.24
C PHE A 205 -9.22 6.97 16.50
N SER A 206 -8.62 5.86 16.88
CA SER A 206 -8.96 4.49 16.46
C SER A 206 -10.34 4.09 17.01
N LYS A 207 -11.23 3.57 16.18
CA LYS A 207 -12.55 3.09 16.62
C LYS A 207 -12.49 1.65 17.14
#